data_AF-A0A2E3NNF7-F1
#
_entry.id   AF-A0A2E3NNF7-F1
#
_cell.length_a   1.000
_cell.length_b   1.000
_cell.length_c   1.000
_cell.angle_alpha   90.00
_cell.angle_beta   90.00
_cell.angle_gamma   90.00
#
_symmetry.space_group_name_H-M   'P 1'
#
loop_
_entity.id
_entity.type
_entity.pdbx_description
1 polymer ?
#
loop_
_entity_poly.entity_id
_entity_poly.type
_entity_poly.pdbx_seq_one_letter_code
_entity_poly.pdbx_strand_id
1 'polypeptide(L)'
;MRTRLFLNDANTIFAIDACGPDIGAGNRLLRPLLRGALVAPEAVQALLQTYGGTWVTNRGIKRYPRREPLRSSSELERRVAELAATRQRAST
;
A
#
# COMPACT_ATOMS: atom_id res chain seq x y z
N MET A 1 15.61 11.94 -1.95
CA MET A 1 14.14 12.04 -2.19
C MET A 1 13.45 10.92 -1.40
N ARG A 2 12.12 10.73 -1.48
CA ARG A 2 11.37 9.80 -0.59
C ARG A 2 10.43 8.92 -1.42
N THR A 3 10.32 7.64 -1.08
CA THR A 3 9.38 6.70 -1.73
C THR A 3 7.94 7.22 -1.69
N ARG A 4 7.26 7.28 -2.83
CA ARG A 4 5.82 7.49 -2.93
C ARG A 4 5.22 6.53 -3.93
N LEU A 5 4.13 5.88 -3.53
CA LEU A 5 3.37 4.96 -4.38
C LEU A 5 2.21 5.68 -5.04
N PHE A 6 1.97 5.39 -6.31
CA PHE A 6 0.82 5.88 -7.05
C PHE A 6 0.05 4.70 -7.64
N LEU A 7 -1.19 4.53 -7.21
CA LEU A 7 -2.04 3.37 -7.49
C LEU A 7 -3.34 3.77 -8.17
N ASN A 8 -3.81 2.96 -9.11
CA ASN A 8 -5.12 3.12 -9.76
C ASN A 8 -6.21 2.27 -9.07
N ASP A 9 -7.44 2.34 -9.57
CA ASP A 9 -8.60 1.66 -8.97
C ASP A 9 -8.51 0.12 -9.07
N ALA A 10 -7.73 -0.39 -10.03
CA ALA A 10 -7.43 -1.81 -10.18
C ALA A 10 -6.33 -2.29 -9.21
N ASN A 11 -5.98 -1.50 -8.19
CA ASN A 11 -4.92 -1.82 -7.24
C ASN A 11 -3.60 -2.10 -7.93
N THR A 12 -3.29 -1.40 -9.03
CA THR A 12 -2.06 -1.57 -9.80
C THR A 12 -1.17 -0.34 -9.63
N ILE A 13 0.15 -0.55 -9.49
CA ILE A 13 1.11 0.56 -9.45
C ILE A 13 1.25 1.13 -10.84
N PHE A 14 0.93 2.42 -11.00
CA PHE A 14 1.19 3.15 -12.24
C PHE A 14 2.44 4.02 -12.15
N ALA A 15 2.85 4.44 -10.95
CA ALA A 15 4.12 5.12 -10.74
C ALA A 15 4.68 4.87 -9.34
N ILE A 16 6.01 4.87 -9.24
CA ILE A 16 6.74 4.91 -7.99
C ILE A 16 7.77 6.03 -8.08
N ASP A 17 7.63 7.02 -7.23
CA ASP A 17 8.71 7.98 -6.99
C ASP A 17 9.59 7.37 -5.91
N ALA A 18 10.62 6.63 -6.34
CA ALA A 18 11.50 5.86 -5.48
C ALA A 18 12.83 6.60 -5.29
N CYS A 19 13.26 6.77 -4.04
CA CYS A 19 14.59 7.27 -3.77
C CYS A 19 15.33 6.38 -2.78
N GLY A 20 16.49 5.90 -3.22
CA GLY A 20 17.32 4.96 -2.49
C GLY A 20 17.05 3.49 -2.89
N PRO A 21 18.01 2.61 -2.60
CA PRO A 21 17.94 1.17 -2.95
C PRO A 21 16.88 0.39 -2.16
N ASP A 22 16.20 1.00 -1.19
CA ASP A 22 15.42 0.30 -0.15
C ASP A 22 13.98 -0.08 -0.50
N ILE A 23 13.53 0.12 -1.73
CA ILE A 23 12.08 0.27 -1.94
C ILE A 23 11.31 -1.04 -2.15
N GLY A 24 11.88 -2.13 -2.65
CA GLY A 24 10.98 -3.18 -3.13
C GLY A 24 11.47 -4.59 -3.27
N ALA A 25 12.75 -4.88 -3.04
CA ALA A 25 13.25 -6.22 -3.32
C ALA A 25 12.68 -7.27 -2.34
N GLY A 26 12.46 -6.90 -1.07
CA GLY A 26 12.04 -7.81 0.01
C GLY A 26 10.57 -7.72 0.44
N ASN A 27 9.82 -6.68 0.05
CA ASN A 27 8.43 -6.53 0.51
C ASN A 27 7.48 -7.43 -0.31
N ARG A 28 6.95 -8.47 0.35
CA ARG A 28 6.07 -9.47 -0.24
C ARG A 28 4.77 -8.90 -0.81
N LEU A 29 4.30 -7.74 -0.32
CA LEU A 29 3.09 -7.09 -0.83
C LEU A 29 3.37 -6.13 -1.98
N LEU A 30 4.59 -5.59 -2.06
CA LEU A 30 4.97 -4.71 -3.17
C LEU A 30 5.31 -5.50 -4.44
N ARG A 31 5.89 -6.70 -4.31
CA ARG A 31 6.25 -7.55 -5.45
C ARG A 31 5.07 -7.88 -6.38
N PRO A 32 3.90 -8.32 -5.88
CA PRO A 32 2.73 -8.55 -6.73
C PRO A 32 2.27 -7.28 -7.45
N LEU A 33 2.21 -6.15 -6.74
CA LEU A 33 1.82 -4.86 -7.30
C LEU A 33 2.76 -4.40 -8.43
N LEU A 34 4.07 -4.57 -8.25
CA LEU A 34 5.09 -4.28 -9.26
C LEU A 34 4.96 -5.15 -10.51
N ARG A 35 4.40 -6.36 -10.37
CA ARG A 35 4.15 -7.28 -11.48
C ARG A 35 2.79 -7.07 -12.13
N GLY A 36 2.04 -6.04 -11.71
CA GLY A 36 0.70 -5.78 -12.21
C GLY A 36 -0.36 -6.76 -11.70
N ALA A 37 -0.06 -7.53 -10.65
CA ALA A 37 -1.03 -8.44 -10.05
C ALA A 37 -2.03 -7.67 -9.18
N LEU A 38 -3.29 -8.12 -9.18
CA LEU A 38 -4.31 -7.61 -8.28
C LEU A 38 -3.93 -7.95 -6.83
N VAL A 39 -4.03 -6.95 -5.96
CA VAL A 39 -3.80 -7.10 -4.52
C VAL A 39 -5.03 -6.64 -3.76
N ALA A 40 -5.28 -7.25 -2.60
CA ALA A 40 -6.37 -6.87 -1.73
C ALA A 40 -6.31 -5.36 -1.38
N PRO A 41 -7.44 -4.64 -1.41
CA PRO A 41 -7.52 -3.21 -1.06
C PRO A 41 -6.87 -2.86 0.29
N GLU A 42 -6.95 -3.76 1.27
CA GLU A 42 -6.42 -3.58 2.61
C GLU A 42 -4.87 -3.61 2.62
N ALA A 43 -4.28 -4.50 1.81
CA ALA A 43 -2.85 -4.56 1.60
C ALA A 43 -2.32 -3.33 0.85
N VAL A 44 -3.06 -2.87 -0.16
CA VAL A 44 -2.80 -1.60 -0.85
C VAL A 44 -2.80 -0.43 0.12
N GLN A 45 -3.85 -0.33 0.94
CA GLN A 45 -3.99 0.74 1.92
C GLN A 45 -2.86 0.72 2.96
N ALA A 46 -2.48 -0.45 3.46
CA ALA A 46 -1.38 -0.59 4.41
C ALA A 46 -0.03 -0.17 3.81
N LEU A 47 0.23 -0.50 2.54
CA LEU A 47 1.42 -0.05 1.82
C LEU A 47 1.45 1.47 1.62
N LEU A 48 0.34 2.05 1.19
CA LEU A 48 0.21 3.50 1.02
C LEU A 48 0.38 4.27 2.32
N GLN A 49 -0.14 3.75 3.45
CA GLN A 49 0.08 4.35 4.77
C GLN A 49 1.54 4.25 5.22
N THR A 50 2.23 3.16 4.85
CA THR A 50 3.62 2.88 5.23
C THR A 50 4.60 3.74 4.45
N TYR A 51 4.49 3.75 3.13
CA TYR A 51 5.43 4.44 2.26
C TYR A 51 4.99 5.87 1.95
N GLY A 52 3.72 6.20 2.18
CA GLY A 52 3.10 7.40 1.64
C GLY A 52 2.74 7.19 0.17
N GLY A 53 1.69 7.87 -0.28
CA GLY A 53 1.28 7.75 -1.67
C GLY A 53 -0.10 8.28 -1.97
N THR A 54 -0.51 8.07 -3.22
CA THR A 54 -1.80 8.47 -3.75
C THR A 54 -2.50 7.27 -4.35
N TRP A 55 -3.76 7.09 -4.00
CA TRP A 55 -4.64 6.09 -4.58
C TRP A 55 -5.74 6.79 -5.36
N VAL A 56 -5.69 6.66 -6.68
CA VAL A 56 -6.70 7.16 -7.60
C VAL A 56 -7.73 6.06 -7.78
N THR A 57 -8.94 6.30 -7.28
CA THR A 57 -10.07 5.38 -7.36
C THR A 57 -11.15 5.97 -8.27
N ASN A 58 -12.11 5.16 -8.70
CA ASN A 58 -13.28 5.65 -9.44
C ASN A 58 -14.15 6.62 -8.61
N ARG A 59 -13.99 6.60 -7.28
CA ARG A 59 -14.67 7.51 -6.34
C ARG A 59 -13.88 8.79 -6.04
N GLY A 60 -12.71 8.95 -6.65
CA GLY A 60 -11.82 10.10 -6.45
C GLY A 60 -10.45 9.72 -5.92
N ILE A 61 -9.70 10.73 -5.47
CA ILE A 61 -8.29 10.61 -5.10
C ILE A 61 -8.14 10.55 -3.58
N LYS A 62 -7.53 9.49 -3.06
CA LYS A 62 -7.15 9.35 -1.65
C LYS A 62 -5.65 9.56 -1.49
N ARG A 63 -5.25 10.47 -0.60
CA ARG A 63 -3.85 10.74 -0.29
C ARG A 63 -3.50 10.17 1.08
N TYR A 64 -2.36 9.49 1.14
CA TYR A 64 -1.85 8.86 2.35
C TYR A 64 -0.55 9.56 2.75
N PRO A 65 -0.56 10.37 3.83
CA PRO A 65 0.68 10.89 4.37
C PRO A 65 1.50 9.70 4.89
N ARG A 66 2.82 9.78 4.67
CA ARG A 66 3.74 8.75 5.14
C ARG A 66 3.71 8.70 6.67
N ARG A 67 3.46 7.52 7.23
CA ARG A 67 3.66 7.24 8.66
C ARG A 67 5.10 6.75 8.89
N GLU A 68 5.53 6.71 10.15
CA GLU A 68 6.86 6.19 10.50
C GLU A 68 7.14 4.86 9.78
N PRO A 69 8.38 4.65 9.30
CA PRO A 69 8.75 3.41 8.65
C PRO A 69 8.46 2.22 9.56
N LEU A 70 7.91 1.15 9.00
CA LEU A 70 7.68 -0.08 9.73
C LEU A 70 8.98 -0.64 10.26
N ARG A 71 8.92 -1.24 11.45
CA ARG A 71 10.09 -1.90 12.07
C ARG A 71 10.34 -3.28 11.47
N SER A 72 9.33 -3.91 10.84
CA SER A 72 9.45 -5.20 10.16
C SER A 72 8.31 -5.48 9.16
N SER A 73 8.49 -6.48 8.30
CA SER A 73 7.43 -6.97 7.39
C SER A 73 6.22 -7.54 8.13
N SER A 74 6.41 -8.15 9.31
CA SER A 74 5.31 -8.71 10.12
C SER A 74 4.39 -7.61 10.66
N GLU A 75 4.91 -6.41 10.90
CA GLU A 75 4.09 -5.25 11.27
C GLU A 75 3.15 -4.83 10.13
N LEU A 76 3.59 -4.97 8.88
CA LEU A 76 2.75 -4.72 7.71
C LEU A 76 1.61 -5.74 7.62
N GLU A 77 1.94 -7.03 7.72
CA GLU A 77 0.96 -8.12 7.66
C GLU A 77 -0.11 -7.99 8.76
N ARG A 78 0.30 -7.62 9.98
CA ARG A 78 -0.63 -7.32 11.07
C ARG A 78 -1.58 -6.18 10.74
N ARG A 79 -1.08 -5.06 10.18
CA ARG A 79 -1.94 -3.93 9.77
C ARG A 79 -2.92 -4.33 8.68
N VAL A 80 -2.52 -5.20 7.74
CA VAL A 80 -3.44 -5.73 6.72
C VAL A 80 -4.56 -6.54 7.38
N ALA A 81 -4.22 -7.43 8.31
CA ALA A 81 -5.22 -8.22 9.04
C ALA A 81 -6.18 -7.33 9.86
N GLU A 82 -5.67 -6.29 10.53
CA GLU A 82 -6.47 -5.33 11.30
C GLU A 82 -7.43 -4.53 10.40
N LEU A 83 -6.98 -4.09 9.23
CA LEU A 83 -7.83 -3.41 8.24
C LEU A 83 -8.92 -4.32 7.68
N ALA A 84 -8.58 -5.57 7.38
CA ALA A 84 -9.54 -6.58 6.92
C ALA A 84 -10.62 -6.86 7.97
N ALA A 85 -10.21 -7.05 9.23
CA ALA A 85 -11.14 -7.27 10.35
C ALA A 85 -12.05 -6.05 10.59
N THR A 86 -11.52 -4.83 10.47
CA THR A 86 -12.31 -3.60 10.62
C THR A 86 -13.39 -3.49 9.53
N ARG A 87 -13.06 -3.82 8.28
CA ARG A 87 -14.01 -3.80 7.17
C ARG A 87 -15.14 -4.81 7.35
N GLN A 88 -14.81 -6.01 7.84
CA GLN A 88 -15.80 -7.06 8.12
C GLN A 88 -16.82 -6.58 9.15
N ARG A 89 -16.37 -5.94 10.23
CA ARG A 89 -17.26 -5.39 11.28
C ARG A 89 -18.13 -4.24 10.81
N ALA A 90 -17.66 -3.41 9.87
CA ALA A 90 -18.43 -2.31 9.32
C ALA A 90 -19.52 -2.75 8.32
N SER A 91 -19.54 -4.04 7.96
CA SER A 91 -20.47 -4.63 6.98
C SER A 91 -21.56 -5.50 7.63
N THR A 92 -21.53 -5.64 8.96
CA THR A 92 -22.53 -6.34 9.82
C THR A 92 -23.30 -5.32 10.64
#